data_AF-A0A925EZL5-F1
#
_entry.id   AF-A0A925EZL5-F1
#
_cell.length_a   1.000
_cell.length_b   1.000
_cell.length_c   1.000
_cell.angle_alpha   90.00
_cell.angle_beta   90.00
_cell.angle_gamma   90.00
#
_symmetry.space_group_name_H-M   'P 1'
#
loop_
_entity.id
_entity.type
_entity.pdbx_description
1 polymer ?
#
loop_
_entity_poly.entity_id
_entity_poly.type
_entity_poly.pdbx_seq_one_letter_code
_entity_poly.pdbx_strand_id
1 'polypeptide(L)'
;MNLGDTGRDGILDAGGDNISITKPGGYEVRLDLENPDYSYELRLTGFDRRGIFGTNGQILDINTREDIAIFNNGYAVLKFKNITSDGQSGSNVEFPDTDFPMFRLADAYLMAAEAILRGASGASKAKAVDYVNIVRTRAYSGAAGNITESDLNLDYILDERARELYWECHRRTDLVRFNKFTTADYLWAWKGGVSQGQAVDSRFNIFPIPSADISANPKLVQNPGY
;
A
#
# COMPACT_ATOMS: atom_id res chain seq x y z
N MET A 1 19.65 -17.21 34.55
CA MET A 1 18.73 -18.35 34.35
C MET A 1 18.68 -18.59 32.86
N ASN A 2 18.96 -19.81 32.38
CA ASN A 2 18.79 -20.15 30.97
C ASN A 2 17.32 -20.53 30.77
N LEU A 3 16.55 -19.75 30.01
CA LEU A 3 15.13 -19.98 29.77
C LEU A 3 14.93 -20.23 28.28
N GLY A 4 14.16 -21.25 27.95
CA GLY A 4 13.79 -21.66 26.59
C GLY A 4 12.34 -22.15 26.55
N ASP A 5 11.89 -22.76 25.46
CA ASP A 5 10.51 -23.27 25.32
C ASP A 5 10.54 -24.71 24.79
N THR A 6 10.38 -25.66 25.71
CA THR A 6 10.35 -27.09 25.38
C THR A 6 8.91 -27.53 25.15
N GLY A 7 8.33 -27.13 24.03
CA GLY A 7 6.94 -27.47 23.72
C GLY A 7 6.33 -26.60 22.62
N ARG A 8 6.92 -25.42 22.42
CA ARG A 8 6.43 -24.36 21.53
C ARG A 8 5.06 -23.85 21.95
N ASP A 9 4.79 -23.83 23.24
CA ASP A 9 3.50 -23.44 23.82
C ASP A 9 3.50 -21.98 24.31
N GLY A 10 4.64 -21.28 24.21
CA GLY A 10 4.76 -19.89 24.65
C GLY A 10 5.12 -19.74 26.13
N ILE A 11 5.40 -20.84 26.84
CA ILE A 11 5.82 -20.86 28.24
C ILE A 11 7.34 -21.05 28.29
N LEU A 12 8.00 -20.35 29.21
CA LEU A 12 9.45 -20.37 29.38
C LEU A 12 9.86 -21.39 30.44
N ASP A 13 10.56 -22.43 30.00
CA ASP A 13 11.14 -23.49 30.82
C ASP A 13 12.60 -23.21 31.18
N ALA A 14 12.98 -23.52 32.42
CA ALA A 14 14.37 -23.51 32.83
C ALA A 14 15.18 -24.61 32.10
N GLY A 15 16.17 -24.19 31.33
CA GLY A 15 17.00 -25.07 30.51
C GLY A 15 16.32 -25.58 29.24
N GLY A 16 15.19 -24.96 28.85
CA GLY A 16 14.42 -25.40 27.68
C GLY A 16 15.09 -25.15 26.32
N ASP A 17 14.46 -25.64 25.27
CA ASP A 17 14.92 -25.50 23.88
C ASP A 17 14.94 -24.04 23.39
N ASN A 18 15.69 -23.76 22.33
CA ASN A 18 15.67 -22.44 21.69
C ASN A 18 14.26 -22.11 21.19
N ILE A 19 13.81 -20.88 21.46
CA ILE A 19 12.55 -20.34 20.95
C ILE A 19 12.50 -20.46 19.41
N SER A 20 11.46 -21.14 18.92
CA SER A 20 11.33 -21.48 17.50
C SER A 20 10.80 -20.30 16.69
N ILE A 21 11.56 -19.88 15.67
CA ILE A 21 11.15 -18.84 14.71
C ILE A 21 10.51 -19.48 13.49
N THR A 22 9.24 -19.14 13.22
CA THR A 22 8.46 -19.74 12.11
C THR A 22 8.63 -19.02 10.77
N LYS A 23 9.09 -17.76 10.76
CA LYS A 23 9.33 -16.98 9.55
C LYS A 23 10.61 -16.12 9.70
N PRO A 24 11.42 -15.94 8.65
CA PRO A 24 12.52 -14.98 8.72
C PRO A 24 12.00 -13.55 8.94
N GLY A 25 12.60 -12.81 9.87
CA GLY A 25 12.30 -11.39 10.09
C GLY A 25 12.78 -10.89 11.45
N GLY A 26 12.54 -9.60 11.72
CA GLY A 26 12.71 -9.05 13.06
C GLY A 26 11.56 -9.53 13.96
N TYR A 27 11.80 -9.62 15.26
CA TYR A 27 10.76 -9.91 16.23
C TYR A 27 10.86 -8.96 17.42
N GLU A 28 9.73 -8.47 17.90
CA GLU A 28 9.57 -7.97 19.26
C GLU A 28 9.27 -9.19 20.14
N VAL A 29 10.13 -9.43 21.12
CA VAL A 29 9.93 -10.46 22.14
C VAL A 29 9.36 -9.77 23.36
N ARG A 30 8.12 -10.09 23.72
CA ARG A 30 7.54 -9.67 25.00
C ARG A 30 7.72 -10.82 25.97
N LEU A 31 8.36 -10.54 27.11
CA LEU A 31 8.53 -11.50 28.19
C LEU A 31 7.58 -11.08 29.31
N ASP A 32 6.72 -12.00 29.73
CA ASP A 32 6.04 -11.90 31.01
C ASP A 32 6.83 -12.77 31.99
N LEU A 33 7.38 -12.15 33.02
CA LEU A 33 8.20 -12.82 34.04
C LEU A 33 7.51 -12.77 35.42
N GLU A 34 6.22 -12.46 35.44
CA GLU A 34 5.41 -12.49 36.66
C GLU A 34 4.84 -13.90 36.90
N ASN A 35 4.64 -14.26 38.17
CA ASN A 35 4.02 -15.53 38.54
C ASN A 35 2.51 -15.49 38.21
N PRO A 36 1.91 -16.56 37.70
CA PRO A 36 2.40 -17.94 37.78
C PRO A 36 3.19 -18.48 36.58
N ASP A 37 3.16 -17.84 35.41
CA ASP A 37 3.68 -18.43 34.17
C ASP A 37 4.66 -17.48 33.48
N TYR A 38 5.96 -17.80 33.55
CA TYR A 38 6.94 -17.11 32.70
C TYR A 38 6.60 -17.43 31.26
N SER A 39 6.19 -16.43 30.49
CA SER A 39 5.71 -16.62 29.14
C SER A 39 6.33 -15.62 28.19
N TYR A 40 6.21 -15.90 26.89
CA TYR A 40 6.67 -14.99 25.87
C TYR A 40 5.71 -14.91 24.69
N GLU A 41 5.68 -13.73 24.07
CA GLU A 41 5.01 -13.50 22.80
C GLU A 41 6.04 -13.02 21.77
N LEU A 42 6.11 -13.71 20.63
CA LEU A 42 6.86 -13.26 19.47
C LEU A 42 5.96 -12.50 18.52
N ARG A 43 6.21 -11.21 18.36
CA ARG A 43 5.57 -10.38 17.33
C ARG A 43 6.54 -10.10 16.23
N LEU A 44 6.26 -10.56 15.01
CA LEU A 44 7.09 -10.24 13.84
C LEU A 44 7.15 -8.71 13.68
N THR A 45 8.34 -8.14 13.83
CA THR A 45 8.66 -6.75 13.50
C THR A 45 9.29 -6.72 12.12
N GLY A 46 8.83 -5.81 11.26
CA GLY A 46 9.42 -5.67 9.93
C GLY A 46 8.57 -6.15 8.75
N PHE A 47 7.25 -6.29 8.90
CA PHE A 47 6.35 -6.44 7.76
C PHE A 47 5.63 -5.13 7.45
N ASP A 48 5.41 -4.85 6.16
CA ASP A 48 4.64 -3.69 5.74
C ASP A 48 3.15 -3.93 6.02
N ARG A 49 2.59 -3.21 7.00
CA ARG A 49 1.20 -3.39 7.44
C ARG A 49 0.17 -2.79 6.47
N ARG A 50 0.62 -2.12 5.40
CA ARG A 50 -0.27 -1.44 4.46
C ARG A 50 -0.93 -2.38 3.47
N GLY A 51 -0.39 -3.58 3.22
CA GLY A 51 -0.98 -4.58 2.34
C GLY A 51 -2.17 -5.29 2.99
N ILE A 52 -3.31 -4.61 3.10
CA ILE A 52 -4.50 -5.14 3.77
C ILE A 52 -5.38 -5.86 2.74
N PHE A 53 -5.00 -7.10 2.44
CA PHE A 53 -5.67 -7.93 1.43
C PHE A 53 -6.36 -9.14 2.07
N GLY A 54 -7.60 -9.40 1.66
CA GLY A 54 -8.30 -10.64 1.92
C GLY A 54 -7.90 -11.68 0.87
N THR A 55 -7.40 -12.83 1.31
CA THR A 55 -6.92 -13.90 0.42
C THR A 55 -7.71 -15.21 0.55
N ASN A 56 -8.57 -15.32 1.57
CA ASN A 56 -9.34 -16.54 1.80
C ASN A 56 -10.35 -16.76 0.67
N GLY A 57 -10.24 -17.90 -0.02
CA GLY A 57 -11.06 -18.22 -1.18
C GLY A 57 -10.76 -17.37 -2.42
N GLN A 58 -9.71 -16.54 -2.40
CA GLN A 58 -9.31 -15.69 -3.53
C GLN A 58 -8.20 -16.36 -4.33
N ILE A 59 -8.21 -16.15 -5.65
CA ILE A 59 -7.13 -16.50 -6.57
C ILE A 59 -6.39 -15.20 -6.89
N LEU A 60 -5.06 -15.20 -6.85
CA LEU A 60 -4.29 -13.96 -7.10
C LEU A 60 -4.50 -13.44 -8.53
N ASP A 61 -4.42 -14.34 -9.52
CA ASP A 61 -4.41 -13.98 -10.93
C ASP A 61 -5.81 -13.99 -11.54
N ILE A 62 -6.12 -12.94 -12.30
CA ILE A 62 -7.30 -12.85 -13.16
C ILE A 62 -6.87 -13.35 -14.54
N ASN A 63 -7.21 -14.60 -14.86
CA ASN A 63 -6.64 -15.31 -16.02
C ASN A 63 -7.33 -14.94 -17.34
N THR A 64 -8.64 -14.75 -17.31
CA THR A 64 -9.45 -14.44 -18.51
C THR A 64 -10.19 -13.11 -18.36
N ARG A 65 -10.73 -12.60 -19.48
CA ARG A 65 -11.50 -11.34 -19.46
C ARG A 65 -12.82 -11.53 -18.71
N GLU A 66 -13.38 -12.72 -18.82
CA GLU A 66 -14.61 -13.16 -18.19
C GLU A 66 -14.44 -13.24 -16.66
N ASP A 67 -13.23 -13.51 -16.18
CA ASP A 67 -12.88 -13.61 -14.76
C ASP A 67 -12.91 -12.26 -14.02
N ILE A 68 -12.80 -11.12 -14.74
CA ILE A 68 -12.67 -9.79 -14.13
C ILE A 68 -13.86 -9.44 -13.22
N ALA A 69 -15.06 -9.93 -13.54
CA ALA A 69 -16.27 -9.66 -12.77
C ALA A 69 -16.49 -10.65 -11.61
N ILE A 70 -15.67 -11.69 -11.49
CA ILE A 70 -15.81 -12.72 -10.46
C ILE A 70 -15.07 -12.25 -9.21
N PHE A 71 -15.80 -11.99 -8.12
CA PHE A 71 -15.23 -11.43 -6.90
C PHE A 71 -14.03 -12.19 -6.34
N ASN A 72 -14.00 -13.52 -6.48
CA ASN A 72 -12.91 -14.37 -5.97
C ASN A 72 -11.64 -14.37 -6.84
N ASN A 73 -11.65 -13.67 -7.99
CA ASN A 73 -10.50 -13.57 -8.88
C ASN A 73 -9.82 -12.20 -8.69
N GLY A 74 -8.60 -12.22 -8.18
CA GLY A 74 -7.90 -11.09 -7.56
C GLY A 74 -8.00 -11.17 -6.03
N TYR A 75 -7.09 -10.51 -5.31
CA TYR A 75 -7.23 -10.38 -3.86
C TYR A 75 -8.20 -9.26 -3.50
N ALA A 76 -9.07 -9.53 -2.52
CA ALA A 76 -9.98 -8.53 -1.99
C ALA A 76 -9.21 -7.46 -1.22
N VAL A 77 -9.62 -6.20 -1.34
CA VAL A 77 -9.00 -5.09 -0.58
C VAL A 77 -9.85 -4.76 0.63
N LEU A 78 -9.24 -4.86 1.82
CA LEU A 78 -9.93 -4.68 3.10
C LEU A 78 -9.50 -3.38 3.81
N LYS A 79 -8.95 -2.42 3.05
CA LYS A 79 -8.41 -1.16 3.57
C LYS A 79 -9.46 -0.30 4.26
N PHE A 80 -10.62 -0.13 3.62
CA PHE A 80 -11.74 0.63 4.16
C PHE A 80 -12.69 -0.33 4.86
N LYS A 81 -13.04 -0.03 6.11
CA LYS A 81 -13.86 -0.88 6.96
C LYS A 81 -14.81 -0.03 7.79
N ASN A 82 -16.04 -0.53 7.98
CA ASN A 82 -17.01 0.07 8.88
C ASN A 82 -16.87 -0.46 10.32
N ILE A 83 -15.64 -0.40 10.83
CA ILE A 83 -15.26 -0.86 12.17
C ILE A 83 -14.37 0.22 12.79
N THR A 84 -14.72 0.65 13.99
CA THR A 84 -14.00 1.67 14.75
C THR A 84 -12.61 1.18 15.19
N SER A 85 -11.77 2.08 15.70
CA SER A 85 -10.43 1.73 16.17
C SER A 85 -10.43 0.82 17.41
N ASP A 86 -11.48 0.89 18.23
CA ASP A 86 -11.75 0.03 19.38
C ASP A 86 -12.50 -1.26 19.01
N GLY A 87 -12.71 -1.51 17.71
CA GLY A 87 -13.24 -2.78 17.20
C GLY A 87 -14.76 -2.91 17.19
N GLN A 88 -15.49 -1.82 17.43
CA GLN A 88 -16.95 -1.79 17.35
C GLN A 88 -17.42 -1.62 15.90
N SER A 89 -18.59 -2.15 15.59
CA SER A 89 -19.25 -1.88 14.31
C SER A 89 -19.65 -0.41 14.18
N GLY A 90 -19.69 0.09 12.95
CA GLY A 90 -20.33 1.38 12.66
C GLY A 90 -21.81 1.40 13.02
N SER A 91 -22.38 2.60 13.07
CA SER A 91 -23.74 2.89 13.50
C SER A 91 -24.81 2.20 12.65
N ASN A 92 -24.48 1.87 11.39
CA ASN A 92 -25.34 1.18 10.45
C ASN A 92 -24.60 0.04 9.74
N VAL A 93 -25.31 -1.03 9.40
CA VAL A 93 -24.72 -2.24 8.78
C VAL A 93 -24.53 -2.13 7.26
N GLU A 94 -25.24 -1.21 6.60
CA GLU A 94 -25.18 -0.98 5.15
C GLU A 94 -24.39 0.30 4.80
N PHE A 95 -24.59 1.37 5.57
CA PHE A 95 -23.97 2.67 5.34
C PHE A 95 -22.80 2.88 6.30
N PRO A 96 -21.56 3.09 5.79
CA PRO A 96 -20.40 3.22 6.64
C PRO A 96 -20.31 4.59 7.31
N ASP A 97 -19.81 4.60 8.54
CA ASP A 97 -19.42 5.84 9.26
C ASP A 97 -18.04 6.34 8.82
N THR A 98 -17.32 5.56 8.01
CA THR A 98 -15.93 5.82 7.63
C THR A 98 -15.80 7.09 6.80
N ASP A 99 -15.09 8.08 7.34
CA ASP A 99 -14.66 9.25 6.57
C ASP A 99 -13.68 8.87 5.46
N PHE A 100 -13.78 9.53 4.31
CA PHE A 100 -12.79 9.41 3.24
C PHE A 100 -11.68 10.46 3.40
N PRO A 101 -10.43 10.07 3.69
CA PRO A 101 -9.36 11.02 3.96
C PRO A 101 -8.80 11.61 2.66
N MET A 102 -9.52 12.58 2.07
CA MET A 102 -9.16 13.21 0.80
C MET A 102 -7.76 13.83 0.80
N PHE A 103 -7.34 14.37 1.96
CA PHE A 103 -5.99 14.88 2.17
C PHE A 103 -5.42 14.34 3.47
N ARG A 104 -4.14 13.96 3.44
CA ARG A 104 -3.43 13.46 4.61
C ARG A 104 -1.95 13.73 4.56
N LEU A 105 -1.33 13.83 5.72
CA LEU A 105 0.06 14.25 5.88
C LEU A 105 1.06 13.32 5.16
N ALA A 106 0.78 12.02 5.08
CA ALA A 106 1.66 11.10 4.37
C ALA A 106 1.68 11.33 2.84
N ASP A 107 0.60 11.84 2.22
CA ASP A 107 0.65 12.29 0.82
C ASP A 107 1.59 13.50 0.69
N ALA A 108 1.48 14.47 1.60
CA ALA A 108 2.36 15.65 1.61
C ALA A 108 3.85 15.28 1.75
N TYR A 109 4.19 14.33 2.63
CA TYR A 109 5.56 13.82 2.74
C TYR A 109 6.07 13.19 1.44
N LEU A 110 5.26 12.35 0.80
CA LEU A 110 5.65 11.69 -0.45
C LEU A 110 5.71 12.67 -1.63
N MET A 111 4.83 13.68 -1.69
CA MET A 111 4.92 14.78 -2.66
C MET A 111 6.19 15.61 -2.47
N ALA A 112 6.54 15.94 -1.22
CA ALA A 112 7.77 16.67 -0.92
C ALA A 112 9.02 15.87 -1.30
N ALA A 113 9.05 14.57 -0.98
CA ALA A 113 10.14 13.68 -1.38
C ALA A 113 10.28 13.59 -2.91
N GLU A 114 9.16 13.46 -3.63
CA GLU A 114 9.15 13.47 -5.10
C GLU A 114 9.70 14.78 -5.66
N ALA A 115 9.25 15.92 -5.14
CA ALA A 115 9.68 17.24 -5.60
C ALA A 115 11.19 17.43 -5.44
N ILE A 116 11.76 16.99 -4.31
CA ILE A 116 13.22 17.02 -4.08
C ILE A 116 13.97 16.17 -5.11
N LEU A 117 13.50 14.95 -5.40
CA LEU A 117 14.10 14.09 -6.42
C LEU A 117 13.98 14.69 -7.84
N ARG A 118 12.97 15.52 -8.09
CA ARG A 118 12.81 16.27 -9.34
C ARG A 118 13.60 17.59 -9.39
N GLY A 119 14.41 17.87 -8.37
CA GLY A 119 15.33 19.02 -8.36
C GLY A 119 14.79 20.27 -7.66
N ALA A 120 13.79 20.15 -6.78
CA ALA A 120 13.37 21.27 -5.95
C ALA A 120 14.55 21.82 -5.12
N SER A 121 14.72 23.14 -5.11
CA SER A 121 15.75 23.83 -4.32
C SER A 121 15.38 23.90 -2.84
N GLY A 122 16.37 23.89 -1.95
CA GLY A 122 16.18 24.14 -0.51
C GLY A 122 16.06 22.89 0.37
N ALA A 123 16.20 21.69 -0.20
CA ALA A 123 16.29 20.44 0.55
C ALA A 123 17.20 19.42 -0.15
N SER A 124 17.80 18.52 0.62
CA SER A 124 18.70 17.47 0.14
C SER A 124 17.97 16.15 -0.10
N LYS A 125 18.58 15.23 -0.85
CA LYS A 125 18.08 13.86 -1.00
C LYS A 125 17.94 13.14 0.35
N ALA A 126 18.84 13.39 1.30
CA ALA A 126 18.70 12.94 2.70
C ALA A 126 17.35 13.36 3.31
N LYS A 127 16.91 14.59 3.06
CA LYS A 127 15.61 15.08 3.56
C LYS A 127 14.42 14.36 2.91
N ALA A 128 14.53 14.00 1.63
CA ALA A 128 13.52 13.18 0.96
C ALA A 128 13.44 11.77 1.59
N VAL A 129 14.59 11.17 1.95
CA VAL A 129 14.64 9.90 2.69
C VAL A 129 13.98 10.04 4.06
N ASP A 130 14.21 11.13 4.80
CA ASP A 130 13.54 11.37 6.08
C ASP A 130 12.01 11.35 5.91
N TYR A 131 11.48 12.05 4.91
CA TYR A 131 10.04 12.09 4.64
C TYR A 131 9.46 10.71 4.30
N VAL A 132 10.15 9.94 3.45
CA VAL A 132 9.74 8.57 3.13
C VAL A 132 9.81 7.67 4.37
N ASN A 133 10.86 7.80 5.19
CA ASN A 133 11.04 7.00 6.40
C ASN A 133 10.04 7.33 7.50
N ILE A 134 9.49 8.55 7.59
CA ILE A 134 8.35 8.84 8.47
C ILE A 134 7.15 7.94 8.11
N VAL A 135 6.82 7.85 6.82
CA VAL A 135 5.71 7.03 6.31
C VAL A 135 5.98 5.54 6.53
N ARG A 136 7.20 5.09 6.26
CA ARG A 136 7.61 3.69 6.37
C ARG A 136 7.75 3.24 7.82
N THR A 137 8.32 4.05 8.71
CA THR A 137 8.41 3.75 10.14
C THR A 137 7.02 3.51 10.72
N ARG A 138 6.02 4.34 10.38
CA ARG A 138 4.63 4.13 10.80
C ARG A 138 4.04 2.85 10.19
N ALA A 139 4.30 2.57 8.91
CA ALA A 139 3.78 1.36 8.24
C ALA A 139 4.35 0.05 8.80
N TYR A 140 5.59 0.06 9.27
CA TYR A 140 6.29 -1.11 9.80
C TYR A 140 6.27 -1.20 11.34
N SER A 141 5.62 -0.23 12.01
CA SER A 141 5.69 -0.05 13.47
C SER A 141 7.13 0.04 14.00
N GLY A 142 8.04 0.65 13.25
CA GLY A 142 9.45 0.74 13.59
C GLY A 142 10.36 0.91 12.37
N ALA A 143 11.66 1.03 12.63
CA ALA A 143 12.66 1.36 11.61
C ALA A 143 13.02 0.22 10.65
N ALA A 144 12.47 -0.99 10.85
CA ALA A 144 12.77 -2.17 10.03
C ALA A 144 12.42 -1.98 8.54
N GLY A 145 11.46 -1.09 8.23
CA GLY A 145 11.13 -0.72 6.87
C GLY A 145 11.96 0.44 6.31
N ASN A 146 12.78 1.13 7.10
CA ASN A 146 13.44 2.35 6.63
C ASN A 146 14.43 2.08 5.50
N ILE A 147 14.55 3.05 4.61
CA ILE A 147 15.46 3.04 3.48
C ILE A 147 16.58 4.05 3.65
N THR A 148 17.56 3.95 2.77
CA THR A 148 18.69 4.88 2.65
C THR A 148 18.61 5.67 1.34
N GLU A 149 19.53 6.61 1.14
CA GLU A 149 19.59 7.40 -0.10
C GLU A 149 19.88 6.56 -1.34
N SER A 150 20.53 5.40 -1.23
CA SER A 150 20.80 4.53 -2.39
C SER A 150 19.54 3.86 -2.93
N ASP A 151 18.55 3.63 -2.06
CA ASP A 151 17.28 3.00 -2.44
C ASP A 151 16.33 4.00 -3.12
N LEU A 152 16.45 5.28 -2.75
CA LEU A 152 15.49 6.30 -3.15
C LEU A 152 15.74 6.79 -4.59
N ASN A 153 14.77 6.54 -5.46
CA ASN A 153 14.67 7.09 -6.82
C ASN A 153 13.20 7.36 -7.18
N LEU A 154 12.94 7.87 -8.39
CA LEU A 154 11.57 8.21 -8.82
C LEU A 154 10.64 7.00 -8.89
N ASP A 155 11.11 5.86 -9.43
CA ASP A 155 10.29 4.64 -9.47
C ASP A 155 9.96 4.14 -8.05
N TYR A 156 10.91 4.26 -7.11
CA TYR A 156 10.65 3.98 -5.69
C TYR A 156 9.51 4.83 -5.13
N ILE A 157 9.50 6.15 -5.41
CA ILE A 157 8.41 7.03 -4.98
C ILE A 157 7.07 6.60 -5.58
N LEU A 158 7.03 6.25 -6.86
CA LEU A 158 5.80 5.81 -7.51
C LEU A 158 5.23 4.54 -6.86
N ASP A 159 6.10 3.60 -6.51
CA ASP A 159 5.71 2.37 -5.81
C ASP A 159 5.33 2.63 -4.36
N GLU A 160 6.02 3.55 -3.67
CA GLU A 160 5.72 3.92 -2.29
C GLU A 160 4.38 4.65 -2.19
N ARG A 161 4.06 5.51 -3.16
CA ARG A 161 2.73 6.11 -3.31
C ARG A 161 1.67 5.06 -3.60
N ALA A 162 1.96 3.99 -4.36
CA ALA A 162 1.03 2.88 -4.53
C ALA A 162 0.76 2.15 -3.20
N ARG A 163 1.81 1.76 -2.46
CA ARG A 163 1.69 1.09 -1.16
C ARG A 163 0.94 1.95 -0.13
N GLU A 164 1.22 3.25 -0.13
CA GLU A 164 0.64 4.19 0.83
C GLU A 164 -0.81 4.56 0.47
N LEU A 165 -1.07 4.94 -0.77
CA LEU A 165 -2.30 5.63 -1.22
C LEU A 165 -3.21 4.75 -2.11
N TYR A 166 -3.00 3.43 -2.20
CA TYR A 166 -3.90 2.58 -2.98
C TYR A 166 -5.36 2.75 -2.52
N TRP A 167 -6.28 2.75 -3.48
CA TRP A 167 -7.72 2.97 -3.25
C TRP A 167 -8.10 4.37 -2.70
N GLU A 168 -7.20 5.35 -2.77
CA GLU A 168 -7.47 6.74 -2.35
C GLU A 168 -7.49 7.73 -3.54
N CYS A 169 -7.84 7.27 -4.75
CA CYS A 169 -8.02 8.14 -5.92
C CYS A 169 -6.77 8.89 -6.47
N HIS A 170 -5.55 8.54 -6.03
CA HIS A 170 -4.32 9.19 -6.54
C HIS A 170 -3.68 8.49 -7.75
N ARG A 171 -3.90 7.17 -7.92
CA ARG A 171 -3.04 6.31 -8.77
C ARG A 171 -2.99 6.76 -10.24
N ARG A 172 -4.11 7.13 -10.85
CA ARG A 172 -4.13 7.59 -12.25
C ARG A 172 -3.28 8.85 -12.43
N THR A 173 -3.50 9.86 -11.58
CA THR A 173 -2.78 11.13 -11.64
C THR A 173 -1.27 10.93 -11.47
N ASP A 174 -0.87 10.04 -10.56
CA ASP A 174 0.53 9.67 -10.37
C ASP A 174 1.10 8.98 -11.61
N LEU A 175 0.41 7.98 -12.17
CA LEU A 175 0.88 7.28 -13.38
C LEU A 175 1.01 8.22 -14.59
N VAL A 176 0.11 9.19 -14.74
CA VAL A 176 0.22 10.20 -15.81
C VAL A 176 1.43 11.10 -15.59
N ARG A 177 1.66 11.60 -14.36
CA ARG A 177 2.83 12.43 -14.00
C ARG A 177 4.16 11.71 -14.21
N PHE A 178 4.17 10.38 -14.10
CA PHE A 178 5.34 9.54 -14.33
C PHE A 178 5.44 8.99 -15.76
N ASN A 179 4.55 9.40 -16.67
CA ASN A 179 4.48 8.90 -18.05
C ASN A 179 4.38 7.37 -18.13
N LYS A 180 3.63 6.76 -17.22
CA LYS A 180 3.47 5.30 -17.07
C LYS A 180 2.00 4.85 -17.24
N PHE A 181 1.07 5.79 -17.37
CA PHE A 181 -0.34 5.46 -17.54
C PHE A 181 -0.65 4.85 -18.92
N THR A 182 -0.19 5.47 -20.00
CA THR A 182 -0.50 5.01 -21.37
C THR A 182 0.66 4.27 -22.06
N THR A 183 1.91 4.50 -21.64
CA THR A 183 3.11 3.94 -22.28
C THR A 183 3.37 2.47 -21.95
N ALA A 184 4.34 1.85 -22.64
CA ALA A 184 4.82 0.51 -22.34
C ALA A 184 5.84 0.46 -21.18
N ASP A 185 6.27 1.63 -20.65
CA ASP A 185 7.27 1.73 -19.58
C ASP A 185 6.79 1.16 -18.24
N TYR A 186 5.47 0.93 -18.11
CA TYR A 186 4.87 0.26 -16.99
C TYR A 186 3.58 -0.45 -17.43
N LEU A 187 3.65 -1.79 -17.48
CA LEU A 187 2.53 -2.64 -17.81
C LEU A 187 2.02 -3.31 -16.52
N TRP A 188 0.70 -3.35 -16.36
CA TRP A 188 0.03 -4.09 -15.29
C TRP A 188 -1.03 -5.01 -15.92
N ALA A 189 -1.45 -6.01 -15.15
CA ALA A 189 -2.43 -6.98 -15.62
C ALA A 189 -3.70 -6.27 -16.14
N TRP A 190 -4.17 -6.67 -17.32
CA TRP A 190 -5.35 -6.11 -17.98
C TRP A 190 -5.27 -4.64 -18.44
N LYS A 191 -4.10 -4.00 -18.37
CA LYS A 191 -3.89 -2.69 -19.00
C LYS A 191 -4.18 -2.77 -20.51
N GLY A 192 -5.00 -1.85 -21.01
CA GLY A 192 -5.39 -1.86 -22.42
C GLY A 192 -6.20 -3.09 -22.85
N GLY A 193 -6.78 -3.83 -21.90
CA GLY A 193 -7.65 -4.98 -22.16
C GLY A 193 -6.92 -6.29 -22.48
N VAL A 194 -5.60 -6.37 -22.26
CA VAL A 194 -4.78 -7.57 -22.48
C VAL A 194 -4.24 -8.06 -21.15
N SER A 195 -4.26 -9.38 -20.89
CA SER A 195 -3.88 -9.95 -19.59
C SER A 195 -2.47 -9.56 -19.17
N GLN A 196 -1.50 -9.56 -20.08
CA GLN A 196 -0.11 -9.12 -19.84
C GLN A 196 0.07 -7.60 -19.83
N GLY A 197 -0.99 -6.85 -20.13
CA GLY A 197 -0.96 -5.42 -20.32
C GLY A 197 -0.41 -5.01 -21.68
N GLN A 198 -0.89 -3.88 -22.20
CA GLN A 198 -0.31 -3.22 -23.36
C GLN A 198 -0.38 -1.69 -23.23
N ALA A 199 0.50 -1.00 -23.96
CA ALA A 199 0.38 0.44 -24.13
C ALA A 199 -0.93 0.81 -24.85
N VAL A 200 -1.40 2.03 -24.63
CA VAL A 200 -2.56 2.60 -25.31
C VAL A 200 -2.21 3.99 -25.83
N ASP A 201 -3.08 4.56 -26.65
CA ASP A 201 -2.89 5.90 -27.19
C ASP A 201 -2.71 6.96 -26.07
N SER A 202 -1.77 7.87 -26.26
CA SER A 202 -1.46 8.95 -25.31
C SER A 202 -2.65 9.87 -25.01
N ARG A 203 -3.66 9.96 -25.90
CA ARG A 203 -4.89 10.74 -25.67
C ARG A 203 -5.60 10.34 -24.37
N PHE A 204 -5.50 9.06 -23.96
CA PHE A 204 -6.12 8.54 -22.75
C PHE A 204 -5.54 9.11 -21.44
N ASN A 205 -4.46 9.89 -21.50
CA ASN A 205 -3.99 10.68 -20.35
C ASN A 205 -5.00 11.76 -19.90
N ILE A 206 -5.96 12.15 -20.73
CA ILE A 206 -7.03 13.10 -20.40
C ILE A 206 -8.37 12.48 -20.84
N PHE A 207 -9.43 12.64 -20.04
CA PHE A 207 -10.75 12.13 -20.42
C PHE A 207 -11.38 12.98 -21.54
N PRO A 208 -12.24 12.39 -22.40
CA PRO A 208 -13.01 13.19 -23.35
C PRO A 208 -14.00 14.10 -22.63
N ILE A 209 -14.27 15.26 -23.23
CA ILE A 209 -15.43 16.08 -22.85
C ILE A 209 -16.69 15.30 -23.29
N PRO A 210 -17.73 15.18 -22.44
CA PRO A 210 -18.96 14.50 -22.79
C PRO A 210 -19.57 15.04 -24.09
N SER A 211 -20.04 14.15 -24.97
CA SER A 211 -20.60 14.53 -26.27
C SER A 211 -21.84 15.40 -26.16
N ALA A 212 -22.62 15.23 -25.09
CA ALA A 212 -23.77 16.09 -24.77
C ALA A 212 -23.34 17.55 -24.52
N ASP A 213 -22.24 17.76 -23.80
CA ASP A 213 -21.73 19.10 -23.50
C ASP A 213 -21.16 19.78 -24.74
N ILE A 214 -20.45 19.03 -25.59
CA ILE A 214 -19.96 19.52 -26.90
C ILE A 214 -21.14 19.96 -27.78
N SER A 215 -22.23 19.18 -27.78
CA SER A 215 -23.43 19.49 -28.58
C SER A 215 -24.18 20.70 -28.02
N ALA A 216 -24.24 20.85 -26.69
CA ALA A 216 -24.97 21.93 -26.03
C ALA A 216 -24.21 23.27 -26.04
N ASN A 217 -22.88 23.25 -26.03
CA ASN A 217 -22.06 24.44 -25.96
C ASN A 217 -21.02 24.49 -27.10
N PRO A 218 -21.27 25.27 -28.16
CA PRO A 218 -20.37 25.35 -29.32
C PRO A 218 -19.02 26.02 -29.03
N LYS A 219 -18.82 26.56 -27.82
CA LYS A 219 -17.52 27.10 -27.38
C LYS A 219 -16.60 26.02 -26.80
N LEU A 220 -17.12 24.84 -26.45
CA LEU A 220 -16.29 23.73 -25.99
C LEU A 220 -15.57 23.09 -27.17
N VAL A 221 -14.27 22.92 -27.03
CA VAL A 221 -13.41 22.23 -27.99
C VAL A 221 -13.02 20.89 -27.38
N GLN A 222 -13.22 19.81 -28.13
CA GLN A 222 -12.88 18.46 -27.67
C GLN A 222 -11.38 18.33 -27.42
N ASN A 223 -11.02 17.47 -26.45
CA ASN A 223 -9.63 17.10 -26.21
C ASN A 223 -9.03 16.39 -27.44
N PRO A 224 -7.76 16.66 -27.78
CA PRO A 224 -7.14 16.09 -28.98
C PRO A 224 -7.24 14.56 -29.05
N GLY A 225 -7.64 14.05 -30.22
CA GLY A 225 -7.71 12.62 -30.51
C GLY A 225 -9.03 11.95 -30.13
N TYR A 226 -9.99 12.64 -29.51
CA TYR A 226 -11.33 12.13 -29.23
C TYR A 226 -12.39 12.57 -30.23
#